data_AF-A0A9P6PY56-F1
#
_entry.id   AF-A0A9P6PY56-F1
#
_cell.length_a   1.000
_cell.length_b   1.000
_cell.length_c   1.000
_cell.angle_alpha   90.00
_cell.angle_beta   90.00
_cell.angle_gamma   90.00
#
_symmetry.space_group_name_H-M   'P 1'
#
loop_
_entity.id
_entity.type
_entity.pdbx_description
1 polymer ?
#
loop_
_entity_poly.entity_id
_entity_poly.type
_entity_poly.pdbx_seq_one_letter_code
_entity_poly.pdbx_strand_id
1 'polypeptide(L)'
;MLAFLVILVVMYQFQEYSFLRGGHEQDVARQESLKDIYPPVSMPNGAKHQNQPDDMEQHVGDDASALPQKPQLPRIFDIILLNNEMEQLEIRLGELHGVVDVFVIVETKKTFSLRDKPLHYRIRQHEERFAKYRNKILHIVVPEMTSEESSRVTRVGGYGWEYETFVRSKAIETLIDTFRPSEGDWLLLSDLDEVPKPAVLAQLKRDPSSISTKVLNPRKSYRHTAALQRHTGLSFVRLECDFYYYSYEFKHRGNWVGPILARFEEPEAGVDPFLDDQKNYGDDGMLIFDKFFWHDYTNMGYRMRMMLRLDGDVHMVPNSCWHCSWCFSNITDIQNKAASYSHREHADSHFMQSEWILNHVRDGIDLFERGSEVYDYIKDNKDVPSYVATHADKFSHQLHRKDKYNAGFKDVSEKPPGATDK
;
A
#
# COMPACT_ATOMS: atom_id res chain seq x y z
N MET A 1 26.76 1.33 44.39
CA MET A 1 26.02 1.59 45.64
C MET A 1 25.24 2.87 45.44
N LEU A 2 23.92 2.93 45.29
CA LEU A 2 22.75 2.06 45.47
C LEU A 2 21.73 2.67 44.45
N ALA A 3 21.04 2.00 43.53
CA ALA A 3 20.28 0.75 43.56
C ALA A 3 19.37 0.63 44.80
N PHE A 4 18.07 0.45 44.56
CA PHE A 4 17.00 0.03 45.48
C PHE A 4 16.05 1.11 46.04
N LEU A 5 14.77 0.69 46.08
CA LEU A 5 13.53 1.34 46.53
C LEU A 5 12.93 2.34 45.53
N VAL A 6 11.83 2.05 44.82
CA VAL A 6 10.58 1.46 45.32
C VAL A 6 9.92 0.57 44.26
N ILE A 7 10.11 -0.75 44.40
CA ILE A 7 9.13 -1.78 44.03
C ILE A 7 8.50 -2.16 45.37
N LEU A 8 7.23 -1.83 45.60
CA LEU A 8 6.36 -2.42 46.65
C LEU A 8 4.94 -1.81 46.62
N VAL A 9 4.22 -1.99 45.52
CA VAL A 9 2.74 -2.05 45.54
C VAL A 9 2.29 -3.09 44.51
N VAL A 10 2.58 -4.36 44.80
CA VAL A 10 1.83 -5.51 44.27
C VAL A 10 1.61 -6.44 45.46
N MET A 11 0.45 -7.11 45.46
CA MET A 11 -0.02 -8.12 46.43
C MET A 11 -0.89 -7.56 47.55
N TYR A 12 -2.19 -7.37 47.27
CA TYR A 12 -3.26 -7.96 48.08
C TYR A 12 -4.55 -7.97 47.23
N GLN A 13 -5.34 -9.05 47.38
CA GLN A 13 -6.62 -9.36 46.72
C GLN A 13 -6.53 -10.15 45.40
N PHE A 14 -6.15 -11.44 45.53
CA PHE A 14 -6.63 -12.53 44.69
C PHE A 14 -7.53 -13.42 45.56
N GLN A 15 -8.81 -13.57 45.19
CA GLN A 15 -9.77 -14.63 45.54
C GLN A 15 -11.14 -14.13 45.01
N GLU A 16 -11.95 -14.80 44.20
CA GLU A 16 -12.05 -16.15 43.67
C GLU A 16 -12.76 -16.02 42.31
N TYR A 17 -12.56 -16.97 41.37
CA TYR A 17 -13.66 -17.65 40.67
C TYR A 17 -13.06 -18.68 39.71
N SER A 18 -13.23 -19.94 40.08
CA SER A 18 -12.95 -21.12 39.27
C SER A 18 -14.25 -21.57 38.59
N PHE A 19 -14.11 -22.24 37.43
CA PHE A 19 -15.15 -22.92 36.63
C PHE A 19 -16.08 -21.98 35.81
N LEU A 20 -16.18 -22.12 34.48
CA LEU A 20 -16.76 -23.28 33.79
C LEU A 20 -16.15 -23.53 32.40
N ARG A 21 -16.02 -24.83 32.08
CA ARG A 21 -15.87 -25.41 30.75
C ARG A 21 -17.03 -24.99 29.84
N GLY A 22 -16.74 -24.67 28.58
CA GLY A 22 -17.75 -24.41 27.55
C GLY A 22 -17.18 -24.05 26.18
N GLY A 23 -16.04 -24.64 25.79
CA GLY A 23 -15.50 -24.52 24.43
C GLY A 23 -16.19 -25.50 23.50
N HIS A 24 -17.20 -25.04 22.76
CA HIS A 24 -17.56 -25.54 21.42
C HIS A 24 -18.78 -24.81 20.81
N GLU A 25 -19.61 -24.14 21.62
CA GLU A 25 -20.85 -23.48 21.11
C GLU A 25 -20.67 -21.98 20.77
N GLN A 26 -19.64 -21.31 21.29
CA GLN A 26 -19.41 -19.88 20.98
C GLN A 26 -18.78 -19.63 19.60
N ASP A 27 -18.13 -20.64 18.99
CA ASP A 27 -17.49 -20.48 17.68
C ASP A 27 -18.49 -20.50 16.51
N VAL A 28 -19.64 -21.17 16.68
CA VAL A 28 -20.70 -21.19 15.66
C VAL A 28 -21.45 -19.84 15.62
N ALA A 29 -21.70 -19.22 16.77
CA ALA A 29 -22.33 -17.89 16.85
C ALA A 29 -21.43 -16.77 16.28
N ARG A 30 -20.10 -16.93 16.33
CA ARG A 30 -19.15 -15.98 15.74
C ARG A 30 -19.06 -16.10 14.21
N GLN A 31 -19.27 -17.29 13.65
CA GLN A 31 -19.33 -17.50 12.20
C GLN A 31 -20.64 -17.03 11.57
N GLU A 32 -21.76 -17.05 12.30
CA GLU A 32 -23.03 -16.51 11.79
C GLU A 32 -23.07 -14.98 11.78
N SER A 33 -22.47 -14.29 12.76
CA SER A 33 -22.46 -12.82 12.79
C SER A 33 -21.57 -12.13 11.73
N LEU A 34 -20.67 -12.88 11.07
CA LEU A 34 -19.84 -12.39 9.96
C LEU A 34 -20.56 -12.46 8.60
N LYS A 35 -21.59 -13.31 8.45
CA LYS A 35 -22.38 -13.42 7.21
C LYS A 35 -23.32 -12.22 7.00
N ASP A 36 -23.71 -11.55 8.08
CA ASP A 36 -24.56 -10.36 8.02
C ASP A 36 -23.81 -9.07 7.63
N ILE A 37 -22.46 -9.09 7.66
CA ILE A 37 -21.61 -7.94 7.32
C ILE A 37 -21.19 -7.96 5.84
N TYR A 38 -21.17 -9.14 5.20
CA TYR A 38 -20.76 -9.32 3.81
C TYR A 38 -21.67 -10.30 3.08
N PRO A 39 -22.71 -9.84 2.37
CA PRO A 39 -23.46 -10.71 1.48
C PRO A 39 -22.56 -11.18 0.31
N PRO A 40 -22.70 -12.43 -0.15
CA PRO A 40 -21.91 -12.93 -1.28
C PRO A 40 -22.22 -12.13 -2.55
N VAL A 41 -21.17 -11.66 -3.22
CA VAL A 41 -21.26 -10.99 -4.52
C VAL A 41 -21.70 -12.04 -5.55
N SER A 42 -22.90 -11.86 -6.10
CA SER A 42 -23.38 -12.65 -7.23
C SER A 42 -22.66 -12.23 -8.52
N MET A 43 -21.99 -13.20 -9.14
CA MET A 43 -21.47 -13.04 -10.50
C MET A 43 -22.67 -12.96 -11.47
N PRO A 44 -22.64 -12.11 -12.52
CA PRO A 44 -23.69 -12.12 -13.54
C PRO A 44 -23.62 -13.43 -14.33
N ASN A 45 -24.70 -14.22 -14.27
CA ASN A 45 -24.90 -15.36 -15.16
C ASN A 45 -24.88 -14.88 -16.62
N GLY A 46 -24.06 -15.53 -17.45
CA GLY A 46 -24.03 -15.33 -18.89
C GLY A 46 -25.42 -15.42 -19.50
N ALA A 47 -25.73 -14.49 -20.40
CA ALA A 47 -26.97 -14.45 -21.15
C ALA A 47 -27.17 -15.77 -21.91
N LYS A 48 -28.26 -16.47 -21.58
CA LYS A 48 -28.76 -17.61 -22.37
C LYS A 48 -29.35 -17.07 -23.67
N HIS A 49 -28.64 -17.24 -24.78
CA HIS A 49 -29.29 -17.24 -26.08
C HIS A 49 -30.03 -18.57 -26.24
N GLN A 50 -31.35 -18.47 -26.28
CA GLN A 50 -32.25 -19.54 -26.72
C GLN A 50 -31.99 -19.80 -28.20
N ASN A 51 -31.68 -21.05 -28.56
CA ASN A 51 -32.12 -21.70 -29.78
C ASN A 51 -32.16 -23.21 -29.51
N GLN A 52 -33.31 -23.81 -29.80
CA GLN A 52 -33.58 -25.25 -29.75
C GLN A 52 -33.84 -25.72 -31.21
N PRO A 53 -33.90 -27.03 -31.49
CA PRO A 53 -32.82 -27.78 -32.14
C PRO A 53 -33.24 -28.28 -33.54
N ASP A 54 -32.28 -28.74 -34.35
CA ASP A 54 -32.55 -29.73 -35.39
C ASP A 54 -31.38 -30.73 -35.47
N ASP A 55 -31.72 -31.97 -35.15
CA ASP A 55 -31.17 -33.28 -35.50
C ASP A 55 -29.83 -33.40 -36.24
N MET A 56 -28.88 -34.12 -35.64
CA MET A 56 -28.53 -35.50 -36.05
C MET A 56 -27.43 -36.07 -35.15
N GLU A 57 -27.72 -37.23 -34.55
CA GLU A 57 -26.74 -38.09 -33.89
C GLU A 57 -25.70 -38.61 -34.89
N GLN A 58 -24.42 -38.54 -34.52
CA GLN A 58 -23.43 -39.55 -34.91
C GLN A 58 -22.29 -39.62 -33.88
N HIS A 59 -22.11 -40.82 -33.33
CA HIS A 59 -21.04 -41.21 -32.42
C HIS A 59 -19.64 -41.07 -33.04
N VAL A 60 -18.71 -40.38 -32.38
CA VAL A 60 -17.26 -40.69 -32.40
C VAL A 60 -16.59 -40.19 -31.11
N GLY A 61 -16.00 -41.12 -30.35
CA GLY A 61 -14.69 -40.97 -29.71
C GLY A 61 -14.57 -40.17 -28.40
N ASP A 62 -14.46 -40.91 -27.29
CA ASP A 62 -13.79 -40.46 -26.06
C ASP A 62 -12.31 -40.14 -26.35
N ASP A 63 -11.97 -38.87 -26.56
CA ASP A 63 -10.68 -38.27 -26.15
C ASP A 63 -10.75 -36.74 -26.32
N ALA A 64 -11.45 -36.06 -25.40
CA ALA A 64 -11.32 -34.61 -25.27
C ALA A 64 -10.03 -34.31 -24.49
N SER A 65 -8.88 -34.50 -25.16
CA SER A 65 -7.61 -33.91 -24.77
C SER A 65 -7.86 -32.46 -24.40
N ALA A 66 -7.58 -32.10 -23.14
CA ALA A 66 -7.73 -30.75 -22.62
C ALA A 66 -7.16 -29.74 -23.61
N LEU A 67 -8.04 -28.93 -24.22
CA LEU A 67 -7.61 -27.74 -24.95
C LEU A 67 -6.71 -26.96 -23.99
N PRO A 68 -5.47 -26.61 -24.36
CA PRO A 68 -4.59 -25.89 -23.46
C PRO A 68 -5.28 -24.58 -23.07
N GLN A 69 -5.66 -24.48 -21.79
CA GLN A 69 -6.17 -23.22 -21.25
C GLN A 69 -5.08 -22.18 -21.51
N LYS A 70 -5.43 -21.11 -22.21
CA LYS A 70 -4.51 -20.01 -22.47
C LYS A 70 -3.95 -19.57 -21.10
N PRO A 71 -2.61 -19.53 -20.91
CA PRO A 71 -2.06 -19.23 -19.60
C PRO A 71 -2.60 -17.87 -19.15
N GLN A 72 -3.25 -17.87 -17.99
CA GLN A 72 -3.76 -16.65 -17.39
C GLN A 72 -2.57 -15.80 -16.99
N LEU A 73 -2.53 -14.55 -17.45
CA LEU A 73 -1.47 -13.63 -17.02
C LEU A 73 -1.55 -13.42 -15.50
N PRO A 74 -0.41 -13.29 -14.80
CA PRO A 74 -0.39 -13.02 -13.37
C PRO A 74 -1.20 -11.78 -13.00
N ARG A 75 -1.91 -11.84 -11.87
CA ARG A 75 -2.67 -10.70 -11.34
C ARG A 75 -1.74 -9.69 -10.68
N ILE A 76 -2.13 -8.42 -10.69
CA ILE A 76 -1.52 -7.37 -9.88
C ILE A 76 -2.55 -6.89 -8.86
N PHE A 77 -2.17 -6.99 -7.60
CA PHE A 77 -2.87 -6.44 -6.45
C PHE A 77 -2.17 -5.17 -5.99
N ASP A 78 -2.81 -4.01 -6.17
CA ASP A 78 -2.28 -2.71 -5.78
C ASP A 78 -2.75 -2.32 -4.37
N ILE A 79 -1.88 -2.47 -3.38
CA ILE A 79 -2.18 -2.26 -1.96
C ILE A 79 -1.78 -0.85 -1.55
N ILE A 80 -2.80 -0.04 -1.28
CA ILE A 80 -2.69 1.40 -1.08
C ILE A 80 -3.20 1.76 0.31
N LEU A 81 -2.36 2.41 1.10
CA LEU A 81 -2.79 3.05 2.34
C LEU A 81 -3.44 4.39 2.03
N LEU A 82 -4.69 4.58 2.45
CA LEU A 82 -5.44 5.80 2.21
C LEU A 82 -5.64 6.61 3.50
N ASN A 83 -5.28 7.88 3.42
CA ASN A 83 -5.64 8.88 4.41
C ASN A 83 -6.81 9.74 3.91
N ASN A 84 -6.55 10.90 3.33
CA ASN A 84 -7.55 11.88 2.88
C ASN A 84 -7.39 12.30 1.41
N GLU A 85 -6.39 11.75 0.70
CA GLU A 85 -5.94 12.20 -0.62
C GLU A 85 -6.81 11.69 -1.77
N MET A 86 -8.09 12.02 -1.77
CA MET A 86 -9.06 11.46 -2.72
C MET A 86 -8.79 11.84 -4.20
N GLU A 87 -8.19 12.99 -4.46
CA GLU A 87 -7.74 13.36 -5.83
C GLU A 87 -6.60 12.45 -6.29
N GLN A 88 -5.65 12.11 -5.41
CA GLN A 88 -4.55 11.21 -5.74
C GLN A 88 -5.02 9.76 -5.91
N LEU A 89 -6.00 9.33 -5.10
CA LEU A 89 -6.65 8.04 -5.31
C LEU A 89 -7.29 7.95 -6.70
N GLU A 90 -7.98 9.01 -7.14
CA GLU A 90 -8.57 9.05 -8.47
C GLU A 90 -7.51 8.95 -9.57
N ILE A 91 -6.40 9.68 -9.44
CA ILE A 91 -5.28 9.63 -10.39
C ILE A 91 -4.70 8.23 -10.46
N ARG A 92 -4.39 7.61 -9.31
CA ARG A 92 -3.83 6.27 -9.25
C ARG A 92 -4.75 5.22 -9.87
N LEU A 93 -6.04 5.24 -9.51
CA LEU A 93 -7.03 4.35 -10.10
C LEU A 93 -7.11 4.55 -11.61
N GLY A 94 -7.14 5.80 -12.07
CA GLY A 94 -7.23 6.14 -13.49
C GLY A 94 -6.03 5.72 -14.32
N GLU A 95 -4.83 5.95 -13.81
CA GLU A 95 -3.57 5.60 -14.47
C GLU A 95 -3.40 4.08 -14.57
N LEU A 96 -3.73 3.36 -13.50
CA LEU A 96 -3.41 1.94 -13.36
C LEU A 96 -4.56 1.00 -13.74
N HIS A 97 -5.78 1.50 -13.99
CA HIS A 97 -6.97 0.66 -14.22
C HIS A 97 -6.81 -0.36 -15.36
N GLY A 98 -6.03 -0.02 -16.38
CA GLY A 98 -5.79 -0.89 -17.54
C GLY A 98 -4.87 -2.08 -17.26
N VAL A 99 -4.05 -2.03 -16.20
CA VAL A 99 -3.02 -3.04 -15.92
C VAL A 99 -3.21 -3.76 -14.58
N VAL A 100 -3.75 -3.06 -13.57
CA VAL A 100 -4.05 -3.61 -12.24
C VAL A 100 -5.35 -4.41 -12.28
N ASP A 101 -5.35 -5.58 -11.64
CA ASP A 101 -6.51 -6.46 -11.57
C ASP A 101 -7.37 -6.15 -10.35
N VAL A 102 -6.74 -5.84 -9.20
CA VAL A 102 -7.42 -5.46 -7.96
C VAL A 102 -6.71 -4.31 -7.27
N PHE A 103 -7.45 -3.25 -6.97
CA PHE A 103 -7.03 -2.17 -6.08
C PHE A 103 -7.47 -2.49 -4.66
N VAL A 104 -6.51 -2.65 -3.75
CA VAL A 104 -6.74 -2.86 -2.33
C VAL A 104 -6.60 -1.53 -1.61
N ILE A 105 -7.72 -0.86 -1.40
CA ILE A 105 -7.78 0.42 -0.68
C ILE A 105 -7.88 0.10 0.81
N VAL A 106 -6.86 0.50 1.57
CA VAL A 106 -6.74 0.21 3.00
C VAL A 106 -6.99 1.47 3.81
N GLU A 107 -8.00 1.45 4.68
CA GLU A 107 -8.32 2.54 5.60
C GLU A 107 -8.26 2.10 7.06
N THR A 108 -7.96 3.07 7.93
CA THR A 108 -8.03 2.97 9.39
C THR A 108 -8.80 4.16 9.95
N LYS A 109 -9.34 4.01 11.17
CA LYS A 109 -9.95 5.11 11.94
C LYS A 109 -8.94 6.04 12.59
N LYS A 110 -7.64 5.72 12.52
CA LYS A 110 -6.56 6.51 13.10
C LYS A 110 -5.47 6.79 12.08
N THR A 111 -4.95 8.01 12.08
CA THR A 111 -3.73 8.39 11.36
C THR A 111 -2.50 7.67 11.94
N PHE A 112 -1.36 7.68 11.23
CA PHE A 112 -0.10 7.15 11.77
C PHE A 112 0.47 8.01 12.91
N SER A 113 -0.06 9.22 13.10
CA SER A 113 0.15 10.04 14.29
C SER A 113 -0.88 9.77 15.41
N LEU A 114 -1.77 8.77 15.26
CA LEU A 114 -2.80 8.30 16.22
C LEU A 114 -3.98 9.23 16.47
N ARG A 115 -4.13 10.25 15.64
CA ARG A 115 -5.34 11.09 15.62
C ARG A 115 -6.47 10.35 14.96
N ASP A 116 -7.68 10.51 15.47
CA ASP A 116 -8.87 9.97 14.83
C ASP A 116 -9.08 10.60 13.46
N LYS A 117 -9.51 9.79 12.51
CA LYS A 117 -9.86 10.21 11.15
C LYS A 117 -11.12 9.49 10.67
N PRO A 118 -11.94 10.13 9.84
CA PRO A 118 -13.03 9.43 9.18
C PRO A 118 -12.48 8.42 8.16
N LEU A 119 -13.31 7.43 7.82
CA LEU A 119 -13.05 6.50 6.73
C LEU A 119 -13.45 7.20 5.42
N HIS A 120 -12.54 7.98 4.86
CA HIS A 120 -12.76 8.85 3.71
C HIS A 120 -13.28 8.09 2.49
N TYR A 121 -12.68 6.97 2.11
CA TYR A 121 -13.18 6.17 0.99
C TYR A 121 -14.50 5.49 1.34
N ARG A 122 -14.68 4.94 2.56
CA ARG A 122 -15.97 4.35 2.98
C ARG A 122 -17.15 5.30 2.75
N ILE A 123 -16.97 6.57 3.10
CA ILE A 123 -18.03 7.59 2.99
C ILE A 123 -18.19 8.05 1.53
N ARG A 124 -17.10 8.10 0.75
CA ARG A 124 -17.06 8.73 -0.59
C ARG A 124 -17.06 7.75 -1.76
N GLN A 125 -17.03 6.44 -1.52
CA GLN A 125 -16.99 5.39 -2.55
C GLN A 125 -18.14 5.47 -3.58
N HIS A 126 -19.25 6.12 -3.20
CA HIS A 126 -20.43 6.32 -4.04
C HIS A 126 -20.29 7.48 -5.04
N GLU A 127 -19.25 8.31 -4.93
CA GLU A 127 -18.98 9.39 -5.88
C GLU A 127 -18.77 8.85 -7.30
N GLU A 128 -19.26 9.61 -8.29
CA GLU A 128 -19.26 9.22 -9.71
C GLU A 128 -17.86 8.96 -10.25
N ARG A 129 -16.87 9.75 -9.82
CA ARG A 129 -15.45 9.58 -10.21
C ARG A 129 -14.87 8.20 -9.89
N PHE A 130 -15.46 7.45 -8.95
CA PHE A 130 -15.03 6.10 -8.61
C PHE A 130 -15.85 5.00 -9.27
N ALA A 131 -16.99 5.34 -9.89
CA ALA A 131 -17.97 4.37 -10.37
C ALA A 131 -17.38 3.32 -11.32
N LYS A 132 -16.52 3.75 -12.24
CA LYS A 132 -15.90 2.86 -13.25
C LYS A 132 -14.85 1.88 -12.70
N TYR A 133 -14.35 2.11 -11.47
CA TYR A 133 -13.32 1.28 -10.86
C TYR A 133 -13.85 0.28 -9.82
N ARG A 134 -15.13 0.43 -9.40
CA ARG A 134 -15.69 -0.30 -8.24
C ARG A 134 -15.59 -1.81 -8.35
N ASN A 135 -15.70 -2.35 -9.56
CA ASN A 135 -15.60 -3.79 -9.83
C ASN A 135 -14.18 -4.36 -9.63
N LYS A 136 -13.17 -3.50 -9.49
CA LYS A 136 -11.78 -3.88 -9.20
C LYS A 136 -11.32 -3.48 -7.80
N ILE A 137 -12.19 -2.92 -6.94
CA ILE A 137 -11.77 -2.41 -5.63
C ILE A 137 -12.13 -3.41 -4.53
N LEU A 138 -11.11 -3.87 -3.80
CA LEU A 138 -11.26 -4.43 -2.46
C LEU A 138 -11.01 -3.33 -1.44
N HIS A 139 -12.03 -2.96 -0.66
CA HIS A 139 -11.89 -1.99 0.42
C HIS A 139 -11.72 -2.70 1.76
N ILE A 140 -10.54 -2.56 2.36
CA ILE A 140 -10.21 -3.11 3.67
C ILE A 140 -10.23 -2.00 4.71
N VAL A 141 -11.04 -2.15 5.76
CA VAL A 141 -10.97 -1.31 6.95
C VAL A 141 -10.27 -2.11 8.04
N VAL A 142 -9.04 -1.72 8.38
CA VAL A 142 -8.26 -2.42 9.40
C VAL A 142 -8.77 -2.01 10.79
N PRO A 143 -9.09 -2.98 11.67
CA PRO A 143 -9.55 -2.69 13.02
C PRO A 143 -8.44 -2.04 13.86
N GLU A 144 -8.83 -1.39 14.95
CA GLU A 144 -7.86 -0.89 15.92
C GLU A 144 -7.09 -2.05 16.57
N MET A 145 -5.82 -1.80 16.90
CA MET A 145 -5.01 -2.79 17.62
C MET A 145 -5.63 -3.12 18.96
N THR A 146 -5.64 -4.40 19.31
CA THR A 146 -5.93 -4.85 20.66
C THR A 146 -4.86 -4.35 21.64
N SER A 147 -5.18 -4.34 22.94
CA SER A 147 -4.22 -3.97 24.00
C SER A 147 -2.94 -4.82 23.94
N GLU A 148 -3.06 -6.09 23.58
CA GLU A 148 -1.94 -6.99 23.40
C GLU A 148 -1.07 -6.59 22.20
N GLU A 149 -1.67 -6.38 21.02
CA GLU A 149 -0.97 -5.93 19.81
C GLU A 149 -0.24 -4.59 20.04
N SER A 150 -0.92 -3.63 20.68
CA SER A 150 -0.35 -2.32 21.03
C SER A 150 0.84 -2.43 21.98
N SER A 151 0.77 -3.35 22.97
CA SER A 151 1.87 -3.60 23.92
C SER A 151 3.11 -4.24 23.28
N ARG A 152 2.93 -4.93 22.14
CA ARG A 152 4.03 -5.54 21.36
C ARG A 152 4.67 -4.49 20.44
N VAL A 153 3.86 -3.65 19.83
CA VAL A 153 4.27 -2.52 18.96
C VAL A 153 5.10 -1.49 19.71
N THR A 154 4.69 -1.11 20.92
CA THR A 154 5.40 -0.11 21.74
C THR A 154 6.82 -0.52 22.18
N ARG A 155 7.18 -1.81 22.15
CA ARG A 155 8.50 -2.30 22.58
C ARG A 155 9.63 -2.06 21.58
N VAL A 156 9.34 -1.70 20.33
CA VAL A 156 10.34 -1.67 19.24
C VAL A 156 10.69 -0.25 18.75
N GLY A 157 10.14 0.78 19.39
CA GLY A 157 10.47 2.19 19.17
C GLY A 157 9.88 2.80 17.88
N GLY A 158 9.10 3.88 18.04
CA GLY A 158 8.61 4.72 16.93
C GLY A 158 7.15 4.54 16.51
N TYR A 159 6.19 4.41 17.44
CA TYR A 159 4.77 4.00 17.26
C TYR A 159 4.13 4.16 15.86
N GLY A 160 4.33 5.27 15.16
CA GLY A 160 3.79 5.50 13.81
C GLY A 160 4.21 4.46 12.77
N TRP A 161 5.51 4.10 12.71
CA TRP A 161 6.02 3.16 11.70
C TRP A 161 5.56 1.73 11.97
N GLU A 162 5.52 1.32 13.23
CA GLU A 162 4.98 0.01 13.60
C GLU A 162 3.45 -0.06 13.46
N TYR A 163 2.74 1.06 13.66
CA TYR A 163 1.31 1.12 13.33
C TYR A 163 1.08 0.97 11.82
N GLU A 164 1.85 1.65 10.97
CA GLU A 164 1.81 1.46 9.52
C GLU A 164 2.11 -0.01 9.13
N THR A 165 3.15 -0.60 9.70
CA THR A 165 3.54 -2.00 9.45
C THR A 165 2.38 -2.94 9.77
N PHE A 166 1.74 -2.77 10.93
CA PHE A 166 0.57 -3.55 11.32
C PHE A 166 -0.58 -3.42 10.32
N VAL A 167 -0.88 -2.20 9.88
CA VAL A 167 -1.95 -1.94 8.91
C VAL A 167 -1.67 -2.64 7.59
N ARG A 168 -0.43 -2.54 7.07
CA ARG A 168 -0.01 -3.27 5.86
C ARG A 168 -0.12 -4.78 6.03
N SER A 169 0.34 -5.33 7.16
CA SER A 169 0.25 -6.77 7.44
C SER A 169 -1.19 -7.28 7.44
N LYS A 170 -2.11 -6.60 8.14
CA LYS A 170 -3.53 -6.99 8.16
C LYS A 170 -4.18 -6.89 6.78
N ALA A 171 -3.81 -5.89 5.98
CA ALA A 171 -4.30 -5.76 4.61
C ALA A 171 -3.84 -6.92 3.72
N ILE A 172 -2.57 -7.31 3.82
CA ILE A 172 -2.00 -8.45 3.08
C ILE A 172 -2.68 -9.76 3.50
N GLU A 173 -2.82 -10.01 4.81
CA GLU A 173 -3.53 -11.18 5.35
C GLU A 173 -4.94 -11.28 4.76
N THR A 174 -5.70 -10.19 4.82
CA THR A 174 -7.07 -10.12 4.29
C THR A 174 -7.11 -10.35 2.78
N LEU A 175 -6.16 -9.79 2.02
CA LEU A 175 -6.03 -10.01 0.57
C LEU A 175 -5.77 -11.49 0.27
N ILE A 176 -4.84 -12.11 0.99
CA ILE A 176 -4.48 -13.53 0.80
C ILE A 176 -5.68 -14.41 1.11
N ASP A 177 -6.43 -14.09 2.16
CA ASP A 177 -7.67 -14.78 2.52
C ASP A 177 -8.79 -14.62 1.51
N THR A 178 -8.90 -13.44 0.92
CA THR A 178 -9.97 -13.13 -0.03
C THR A 178 -9.70 -13.71 -1.41
N PHE A 179 -8.48 -13.56 -1.93
CA PHE A 179 -8.18 -13.80 -3.34
C PHE A 179 -7.32 -15.04 -3.61
N ARG A 180 -6.66 -15.58 -2.59
CA ARG A 180 -5.70 -16.70 -2.69
C ARG A 180 -4.77 -16.49 -3.90
N PRO A 181 -3.78 -15.57 -3.79
CA PRO A 181 -2.80 -15.34 -4.84
C PRO A 181 -2.18 -16.66 -5.34
N SER A 182 -1.92 -16.73 -6.64
CA SER A 182 -1.35 -17.89 -7.31
C SER A 182 0.10 -17.62 -7.70
N GLU A 183 0.87 -18.68 -7.97
CA GLU A 183 2.23 -18.59 -8.52
C GLU A 183 2.35 -17.49 -9.60
N GLY A 184 3.25 -16.55 -9.39
CA GLY A 184 3.56 -15.45 -10.27
C GLY A 184 2.75 -14.16 -10.06
N ASP A 185 1.66 -14.17 -9.28
CA ASP A 185 0.88 -12.96 -8.97
C ASP A 185 1.75 -11.90 -8.29
N TRP A 186 1.41 -10.62 -8.45
CA TRP A 186 2.18 -9.50 -7.91
C TRP A 186 1.39 -8.74 -6.85
N LEU A 187 2.03 -8.50 -5.71
CA LEU A 187 1.56 -7.59 -4.66
C LEU A 187 2.38 -6.31 -4.75
N LEU A 188 1.74 -5.23 -5.18
CA LEU A 188 2.31 -3.89 -5.22
C LEU A 188 2.01 -3.19 -3.90
N LEU A 189 3.05 -2.86 -3.16
CA LEU A 189 3.01 -2.15 -1.89
C LEU A 189 3.63 -0.78 -2.10
N SER A 190 2.85 0.29 -1.97
CA SER A 190 3.38 1.64 -2.13
C SER A 190 2.56 2.67 -1.34
N ASP A 191 3.08 3.88 -1.30
CA ASP A 191 2.28 5.04 -0.90
C ASP A 191 1.41 5.50 -2.07
N LEU A 192 0.33 6.23 -1.76
CA LEU A 192 -0.68 6.60 -2.75
C LEU A 192 -0.14 7.58 -3.81
N ASP A 193 0.79 8.46 -3.42
CA ASP A 193 1.45 9.44 -4.27
C ASP A 193 2.64 8.89 -5.09
N GLU A 194 2.94 7.60 -4.96
CA GLU A 194 3.95 6.89 -5.76
C GLU A 194 3.26 6.07 -6.87
N VAL A 195 3.04 6.66 -8.04
CA VAL A 195 2.28 6.08 -9.16
C VAL A 195 3.24 5.33 -10.12
N PRO A 196 3.21 3.99 -10.18
CA PRO A 196 4.01 3.25 -11.16
C PRO A 196 3.62 3.55 -12.60
N LYS A 197 4.58 3.51 -13.53
CA LYS A 197 4.29 3.65 -14.95
C LYS A 197 3.55 2.38 -15.44
N PRO A 198 2.34 2.49 -16.04
CA PRO A 198 1.57 1.31 -16.44
C PRO A 198 2.32 0.35 -17.38
N ALA A 199 3.17 0.90 -18.25
CA ALA A 199 4.00 0.11 -19.16
C ALA A 199 4.98 -0.81 -18.42
N VAL A 200 5.55 -0.36 -17.30
CA VAL A 200 6.47 -1.17 -16.48
C VAL A 200 5.71 -2.31 -15.81
N LEU A 201 4.54 -2.04 -15.22
CA LEU A 201 3.71 -3.07 -14.62
C LEU A 201 3.24 -4.10 -15.67
N ALA A 202 2.89 -3.64 -16.88
CA ALA A 202 2.49 -4.52 -17.96
C ALA A 202 3.64 -5.40 -18.46
N GLN A 203 4.86 -4.87 -18.47
CA GLN A 203 6.06 -5.64 -18.80
C GLN A 203 6.37 -6.68 -17.74
N LEU A 204 6.36 -6.30 -16.45
CA LEU A 204 6.55 -7.22 -15.32
C LEU A 204 5.50 -8.35 -15.32
N LYS A 205 4.24 -8.03 -15.62
CA LYS A 205 3.16 -9.03 -15.74
C LYS A 205 3.35 -9.98 -16.91
N ARG A 206 3.95 -9.54 -18.01
CA ARG A 206 4.10 -10.35 -19.24
C ARG A 206 5.38 -11.17 -19.26
N ASP A 207 6.49 -10.53 -18.97
CA ASP A 207 7.83 -11.11 -19.04
C ASP A 207 8.77 -10.35 -18.08
N PRO A 208 8.78 -10.72 -16.79
CA PRO A 208 9.65 -10.11 -15.79
C PRO A 208 11.14 -10.21 -16.17
N SER A 209 11.54 -11.25 -16.90
CA SER A 209 12.94 -11.48 -17.27
C SER A 209 13.46 -10.47 -18.29
N SER A 210 12.57 -9.84 -19.05
CA SER A 210 12.90 -8.80 -20.02
C SER A 210 13.23 -7.44 -19.41
N ILE A 211 12.96 -7.23 -18.12
CA ILE A 211 13.13 -5.91 -17.49
C ILE A 211 14.57 -5.72 -17.01
N SER A 212 15.16 -4.58 -17.38
CA SER A 212 16.49 -4.23 -16.90
C SER A 212 16.41 -3.79 -15.44
N THR A 213 17.26 -4.36 -14.59
CA THR A 213 17.33 -4.03 -13.16
C THR A 213 18.74 -3.60 -12.77
N LYS A 214 18.86 -2.79 -11.71
CA LYS A 214 20.11 -2.47 -11.03
C LYS A 214 20.08 -3.14 -9.66
N VAL A 215 21.21 -3.71 -9.23
CA VAL A 215 21.34 -4.28 -7.87
C VAL A 215 21.67 -3.15 -6.90
N LEU A 216 20.82 -2.94 -5.90
CA LEU A 216 21.11 -2.05 -4.79
C LEU A 216 22.04 -2.77 -3.80
N ASN A 217 23.20 -2.16 -3.53
CA ASN A 217 24.13 -2.53 -2.45
C ASN A 217 24.75 -3.96 -2.52
N PRO A 218 25.63 -4.25 -3.50
CA PRO A 218 26.14 -5.60 -3.79
C PRO A 218 27.09 -6.22 -2.74
N ARG A 219 27.34 -5.55 -1.60
CA ARG A 219 28.43 -5.90 -0.67
C ARG A 219 28.00 -6.60 0.63
N LYS A 220 26.72 -6.93 0.85
CA LYS A 220 26.27 -7.56 2.11
C LYS A 220 25.28 -8.75 2.00
N SER A 221 24.98 -9.25 0.81
CA SER A 221 23.59 -9.72 0.54
C SER A 221 23.38 -11.13 -0.05
N TYR A 222 24.40 -11.98 -0.21
CA TYR A 222 24.14 -13.30 -0.84
C TYR A 222 23.44 -14.34 0.05
N ARG A 223 23.51 -14.23 1.39
CA ARG A 223 22.95 -15.26 2.29
C ARG A 223 21.54 -14.96 2.80
N HIS A 224 21.21 -13.70 3.08
CA HIS A 224 19.92 -13.36 3.71
C HIS A 224 18.77 -13.24 2.71
N THR A 225 19.03 -12.70 1.51
CA THR A 225 18.00 -12.53 0.47
C THR A 225 17.54 -13.88 -0.09
N ALA A 226 18.47 -14.79 -0.37
CA ALA A 226 18.15 -16.14 -0.83
C ALA A 226 17.50 -17.02 0.25
N ALA A 227 17.81 -16.81 1.53
CA ALA A 227 17.10 -17.45 2.63
C ALA A 227 15.67 -16.89 2.74
N LEU A 228 15.51 -15.57 2.70
CA LEU A 228 14.20 -14.92 2.78
C LEU A 228 13.28 -15.35 1.63
N GLN A 229 13.76 -15.32 0.38
CA GLN A 229 12.98 -15.78 -0.77
C GLN A 229 12.53 -17.23 -0.60
N ARG A 230 13.43 -18.13 -0.17
CA ARG A 230 13.10 -19.53 0.12
C ARG A 230 12.10 -19.70 1.27
N HIS A 231 12.11 -18.82 2.27
CA HIS A 231 11.23 -18.91 3.44
C HIS A 231 9.87 -18.22 3.24
N THR A 232 9.78 -17.21 2.38
CA THR A 232 8.55 -16.43 2.18
C THR A 232 7.83 -16.79 0.89
N GLY A 233 8.50 -17.43 -0.08
CA GLY A 233 7.96 -17.61 -1.42
C GLY A 233 7.68 -16.25 -2.08
N LEU A 234 8.57 -15.27 -1.90
CA LEU A 234 8.40 -13.95 -2.50
C LEU A 234 9.71 -13.46 -3.10
N SER A 235 9.69 -13.09 -4.39
CA SER A 235 10.77 -12.30 -5.01
C SER A 235 10.37 -10.82 -5.09
N PHE A 236 11.32 -9.93 -4.84
CA PHE A 236 11.05 -8.50 -4.68
C PHE A 236 11.75 -7.65 -5.73
N VAL A 237 11.04 -6.65 -6.22
CA VAL A 237 11.55 -5.61 -7.11
C VAL A 237 11.14 -4.24 -6.57
N ARG A 238 12.05 -3.28 -6.57
CA ARG A 238 11.75 -1.88 -6.22
C ARG A 238 11.62 -1.03 -7.47
N LEU A 239 10.73 -0.06 -7.43
CA LEU A 239 10.57 0.93 -8.48
C LEU A 239 11.29 2.22 -8.10
N GLU A 240 12.21 2.67 -8.96
CA GLU A 240 12.78 4.01 -8.88
C GLU A 240 11.81 5.01 -9.52
N CYS A 241 11.31 5.92 -8.71
CA CYS A 241 10.42 6.99 -9.10
C CYS A 241 11.20 8.27 -9.42
N ASP A 242 10.83 8.94 -10.51
CA ASP A 242 11.10 10.37 -10.65
C ASP A 242 10.32 11.11 -9.56
N PHE A 243 11.04 11.87 -8.73
CA PHE A 243 10.46 12.51 -7.55
C PHE A 243 10.13 13.98 -7.82
N TYR A 244 8.93 14.39 -7.48
CA TYR A 244 8.37 15.72 -7.71
C TYR A 244 7.74 16.28 -6.44
N TYR A 245 7.76 17.62 -6.30
CA TYR A 245 7.11 18.35 -5.21
C TYR A 245 6.08 19.32 -5.76
N TYR A 246 4.92 19.41 -5.12
CA TYR A 246 3.83 20.35 -5.42
C TYR A 246 3.18 20.17 -6.80
N SER A 247 3.92 19.91 -7.86
CA SER A 247 3.45 19.61 -9.20
C SER A 247 4.52 18.84 -9.94
N TYR A 248 4.18 18.29 -11.10
CA TYR A 248 5.14 17.67 -12.00
C TYR A 248 6.11 18.69 -12.66
N GLU A 249 6.02 19.99 -12.32
CA GLU A 249 6.99 20.99 -12.75
C GLU A 249 8.20 21.11 -11.81
N PHE A 250 8.12 20.69 -10.54
CA PHE A 250 9.28 20.77 -9.63
C PHE A 250 9.87 19.39 -9.39
N LYS A 251 10.87 19.04 -10.21
CA LYS A 251 11.54 17.73 -10.15
C LYS A 251 12.68 17.78 -9.14
N HIS A 252 12.68 16.89 -8.17
CA HIS A 252 13.78 16.72 -7.23
C HIS A 252 15.04 16.22 -7.95
N ARG A 253 16.22 16.66 -7.51
CA ARG A 253 17.51 16.27 -8.12
C ARG A 253 17.93 14.83 -7.84
N GLY A 254 17.37 14.24 -6.78
CA GLY A 254 17.49 12.81 -6.49
C GLY A 254 16.23 12.04 -6.88
N ASN A 255 16.37 10.73 -7.05
CA ASN A 255 15.25 9.83 -7.28
C ASN A 255 14.71 9.28 -5.96
N TRP A 256 13.47 8.82 -5.98
CA TRP A 256 12.84 8.12 -4.86
C TRP A 256 12.76 6.62 -5.14
N VAL A 257 13.06 5.77 -4.16
CA VAL A 257 12.94 4.31 -4.32
C VAL A 257 11.93 3.81 -3.29
N GLY A 258 10.66 3.82 -3.69
CA GLY A 258 9.52 3.59 -2.80
C GLY A 258 8.78 2.30 -3.10
N PRO A 259 8.01 2.22 -4.21
CA PRO A 259 7.11 1.11 -4.45
C PRO A 259 7.85 -0.22 -4.50
N ILE A 260 7.30 -1.20 -3.79
CA ILE A 260 7.80 -2.56 -3.73
C ILE A 260 6.80 -3.44 -4.44
N LEU A 261 7.26 -4.19 -5.43
CA LEU A 261 6.53 -5.31 -6.00
C LEU A 261 7.07 -6.61 -5.41
N ALA A 262 6.19 -7.39 -4.80
CA ALA A 262 6.46 -8.75 -4.35
C ALA A 262 5.76 -9.73 -5.30
N ARG A 263 6.52 -10.61 -5.94
CA ARG A 263 5.97 -11.70 -6.74
C ARG A 263 5.68 -12.87 -5.83
N PHE A 264 4.46 -13.37 -5.87
CA PHE A 264 4.01 -14.57 -5.18
C PHE A 264 4.67 -15.79 -5.82
N GLU A 265 5.39 -16.58 -5.03
CA GLU A 265 6.00 -17.85 -5.39
C GLU A 265 5.42 -18.91 -4.44
N GLU A 266 4.72 -19.90 -4.99
CA GLU A 266 4.27 -21.05 -4.25
C GLU A 266 5.48 -21.78 -3.67
N PRO A 267 5.42 -22.17 -2.39
CA PRO A 267 6.49 -22.97 -1.79
C PRO A 267 6.70 -24.27 -2.58
N GLU A 268 7.96 -24.64 -2.84
CA GLU A 268 8.30 -25.89 -3.53
C GLU A 268 7.67 -27.10 -2.82
N ALA A 269 7.01 -27.98 -3.59
CA ALA A 269 6.41 -29.20 -3.05
C ALA A 269 7.48 -30.11 -2.42
N GLY A 270 7.34 -30.40 -1.13
CA GLY A 270 8.25 -31.28 -0.40
C GLY A 270 9.53 -30.62 0.13
N VAL A 271 9.75 -29.33 -0.14
CA VAL A 271 10.67 -28.53 0.67
C VAL A 271 9.94 -28.21 1.96
N ASP A 272 10.32 -28.88 3.05
CA ASP A 272 9.92 -28.48 4.38
C ASP A 272 10.69 -27.19 4.74
N PRO A 273 10.04 -26.01 4.82
CA PRO A 273 10.70 -24.79 5.21
C PRO A 273 11.14 -24.78 6.69
N PHE A 274 10.89 -25.86 7.44
CA PHE A 274 11.27 -26.11 8.84
C PHE A 274 12.49 -27.02 9.04
N LEU A 275 12.94 -27.79 8.05
CA LEU A 275 13.93 -28.83 8.32
C LEU A 275 15.40 -28.41 8.14
N ASP A 276 15.70 -27.30 7.46
CA ASP A 276 17.09 -26.91 7.15
C ASP A 276 17.71 -25.84 8.07
N ASP A 277 17.18 -25.61 9.29
CA ASP A 277 17.84 -24.62 10.19
C ASP A 277 17.87 -24.94 11.69
N GLN A 278 17.71 -26.20 12.10
CA GLN A 278 17.97 -26.57 13.50
C GLN A 278 19.46 -26.58 13.89
N LYS A 279 20.39 -26.29 12.97
CA LYS A 279 21.84 -26.39 13.26
C LYS A 279 22.61 -25.08 13.36
N ASN A 280 22.09 -23.94 12.91
CA ASN A 280 22.92 -22.72 12.82
C ASN A 280 22.36 -21.44 13.43
N TYR A 281 21.13 -21.43 13.95
CA TYR A 281 20.61 -20.29 14.70
C TYR A 281 20.11 -20.74 16.07
N GLY A 282 20.76 -20.24 17.13
CA GLY A 282 20.34 -20.48 18.51
C GLY A 282 18.92 -19.98 18.76
N ASP A 283 18.14 -20.83 19.45
CA ASP A 283 16.92 -20.59 20.24
C ASP A 283 15.70 -19.80 19.72
N ASP A 284 15.70 -19.21 18.51
CA ASP A 284 14.53 -18.42 18.04
C ASP A 284 13.77 -19.03 16.83
N GLY A 285 13.98 -20.32 16.55
CA GLY A 285 13.37 -21.04 15.43
C GLY A 285 11.89 -21.40 15.64
N MET A 286 10.98 -20.42 15.48
CA MET A 286 9.53 -20.64 15.62
C MET A 286 8.87 -21.03 14.28
N LEU A 287 8.34 -22.26 14.26
CA LEU A 287 7.55 -22.97 13.23
C LEU A 287 6.54 -22.09 12.47
N ILE A 288 6.45 -22.25 11.14
CA ILE A 288 5.87 -21.28 10.18
C ILE A 288 4.73 -21.90 9.36
N PHE A 289 4.57 -23.22 9.14
CA PHE A 289 3.47 -23.67 8.26
C PHE A 289 2.14 -23.93 8.95
N ASP A 290 2.13 -24.48 10.17
CA ASP A 290 0.87 -24.62 10.93
C ASP A 290 0.40 -23.28 11.52
N LYS A 291 1.30 -22.27 11.52
CA LYS A 291 1.06 -20.89 11.99
C LYS A 291 0.80 -19.87 10.89
N PHE A 292 0.96 -20.24 9.61
CA PHE A 292 0.75 -19.30 8.49
C PHE A 292 -0.71 -18.88 8.34
N PHE A 293 -1.64 -19.71 8.79
CA PHE A 293 -3.07 -19.45 8.73
C PHE A 293 -3.74 -19.30 10.11
N TRP A 294 -3.16 -19.87 11.17
CA TRP A 294 -3.76 -19.85 12.50
C TRP A 294 -2.68 -19.79 13.59
N HIS A 295 -2.69 -18.73 14.40
CA HIS A 295 -1.84 -18.53 15.61
C HIS A 295 -0.39 -18.08 15.42
N ASP A 296 -0.16 -16.83 15.01
CA ASP A 296 0.57 -15.81 15.81
C ASP A 296 0.89 -14.58 14.94
N TYR A 297 0.24 -13.45 15.22
CA TYR A 297 0.43 -12.16 14.54
C TYR A 297 1.84 -11.57 14.67
N THR A 298 2.74 -12.20 15.43
CA THR A 298 4.08 -11.68 15.76
C THR A 298 5.13 -11.93 14.68
N ASN A 299 5.01 -13.03 13.91
CA ASN A 299 6.02 -13.38 12.91
C ASN A 299 5.83 -12.66 11.57
N MET A 300 4.58 -12.43 11.13
CA MET A 300 4.31 -11.75 9.87
C MET A 300 4.73 -10.27 9.93
N GLY A 301 4.41 -9.56 11.01
CA GLY A 301 4.78 -8.15 11.17
C GLY A 301 6.29 -7.90 11.26
N TYR A 302 7.03 -8.76 11.96
CA TYR A 302 8.50 -8.65 12.06
C TYR A 302 9.19 -9.00 10.74
N ARG A 303 8.73 -10.05 10.05
CA ARG A 303 9.24 -10.43 8.73
C ARG A 303 8.87 -9.39 7.68
N MET A 304 7.67 -8.81 7.72
CA MET A 304 7.26 -7.72 6.84
C MET A 304 8.06 -6.45 7.12
N ARG A 305 8.35 -6.12 8.39
CA ARG A 305 9.27 -5.04 8.75
C ARG A 305 10.67 -5.26 8.17
N MET A 306 11.18 -6.48 8.17
CA MET A 306 12.43 -6.82 7.49
C MET A 306 12.28 -6.75 5.96
N MET A 307 11.20 -7.28 5.38
CA MET A 307 10.89 -7.30 3.93
C MET A 307 10.77 -5.89 3.33
N LEU A 308 10.02 -5.01 3.99
CA LEU A 308 9.84 -3.60 3.60
C LEU A 308 11.14 -2.78 3.77
N ARG A 309 12.09 -3.26 4.59
CA ARG A 309 13.40 -2.63 4.86
C ARG A 309 14.60 -3.47 4.42
N LEU A 310 14.45 -4.39 3.46
CA LEU A 310 15.59 -5.22 3.06
C LEU A 310 16.69 -4.35 2.45
N ASP A 311 17.76 -4.19 3.23
CA ASP A 311 19.10 -3.83 2.79
C ASP A 311 19.80 -5.04 2.11
N GLY A 312 19.05 -5.81 1.32
CA GLY A 312 19.53 -6.96 0.53
C GLY A 312 19.72 -6.60 -0.95
N ASP A 313 20.10 -7.57 -1.79
CA ASP A 313 20.17 -7.39 -3.25
C ASP A 313 18.75 -7.19 -3.78
N VAL A 314 18.26 -5.95 -3.71
CA VAL A 314 16.96 -5.61 -4.28
C VAL A 314 17.19 -5.13 -5.70
N HIS A 315 16.62 -5.88 -6.63
CA HIS A 315 16.54 -5.46 -8.02
C HIS A 315 15.67 -4.21 -8.10
N MET A 316 16.27 -3.12 -8.55
CA MET A 316 15.60 -1.85 -8.77
C MET A 316 15.37 -1.65 -10.26
N VAL A 317 14.13 -1.34 -10.65
CA VAL A 317 13.80 -0.95 -12.02
C VAL A 317 13.90 0.58 -12.12
N PRO A 318 14.86 1.13 -12.87
CA PRO A 318 15.00 2.58 -13.02
C PRO A 318 13.84 3.19 -13.80
N ASN A 319 13.54 4.48 -13.58
CA ASN A 319 12.55 5.26 -14.35
C ASN A 319 11.19 4.54 -14.50
N SER A 320 10.67 4.02 -13.39
CA SER A 320 9.52 3.11 -13.40
C SER A 320 8.29 3.63 -12.67
N CYS A 321 8.39 4.80 -12.09
CA CYS A 321 7.35 5.39 -11.27
C CYS A 321 7.45 6.92 -11.29
N TRP A 322 6.34 7.59 -10.95
CA TRP A 322 6.33 9.00 -10.57
C TRP A 322 5.96 9.11 -9.10
N HIS A 323 6.69 9.91 -8.33
CA HIS A 323 6.32 10.25 -6.96
C HIS A 323 6.05 11.75 -6.88
N CYS A 324 4.83 12.15 -6.54
CA CYS A 324 4.45 13.58 -6.46
C CYS A 324 4.03 13.94 -5.04
N SER A 325 5.02 14.32 -4.21
CA SER A 325 4.76 14.73 -2.84
C SER A 325 4.14 16.14 -2.81
N TRP A 326 3.23 16.37 -1.86
CA TRP A 326 2.54 17.65 -1.66
C TRP A 326 1.74 18.17 -2.87
N CYS A 327 1.42 17.32 -3.84
CA CYS A 327 0.70 17.69 -5.07
C CYS A 327 -0.82 17.81 -4.85
N PHE A 328 -1.23 18.68 -3.93
CA PHE A 328 -2.63 18.92 -3.55
C PHE A 328 -3.20 20.16 -4.21
N SER A 329 -4.52 20.23 -4.39
CA SER A 329 -5.17 21.43 -4.91
C SER A 329 -5.46 22.50 -3.84
N ASN A 330 -5.39 22.15 -2.55
CA ASN A 330 -5.65 23.07 -1.43
C ASN A 330 -4.49 23.09 -0.43
N ILE A 331 -4.26 24.23 0.21
CA ILE A 331 -3.33 24.36 1.35
C ILE A 331 -3.82 23.49 2.51
N THR A 332 -5.13 23.45 2.73
CA THR A 332 -5.74 22.66 3.79
C THR A 332 -5.38 21.16 3.69
N ASP A 333 -5.25 20.63 2.48
CA ASP A 333 -4.88 19.22 2.27
C ASP A 333 -3.40 18.95 2.58
N ILE A 334 -2.52 19.91 2.31
CA ILE A 334 -1.10 19.87 2.74
C ILE A 334 -1.03 19.82 4.27
N GLN A 335 -1.73 20.74 4.94
CA GLN A 335 -1.76 20.78 6.41
C GLN A 335 -2.28 19.47 7.02
N ASN A 336 -3.37 18.93 6.45
CA ASN A 336 -3.94 17.65 6.89
C ASN A 336 -2.98 16.47 6.69
N LYS A 337 -2.27 16.40 5.55
CA LYS A 337 -1.27 15.35 5.31
C LYS A 337 -0.11 15.46 6.31
N ALA A 338 0.45 16.66 6.50
CA ALA A 338 1.54 16.89 7.45
C ALA A 338 1.16 16.50 8.89
N ALA A 339 -0.06 16.81 9.30
CA ALA A 339 -0.64 16.43 10.58
C ALA A 339 -0.74 14.90 10.80
N SER A 340 -0.92 14.14 9.72
CA SER A 340 -1.15 12.69 9.78
C SER A 340 0.13 11.83 9.78
N TYR A 341 1.27 12.44 9.43
CA TYR A 341 2.54 11.74 9.22
C TYR A 341 3.20 11.30 10.53
N SER A 342 4.06 10.27 10.47
CA SER A 342 4.76 9.74 11.65
C SER A 342 5.77 10.73 12.25
N HIS A 343 6.19 11.74 11.47
CA HIS A 343 7.05 12.85 11.91
C HIS A 343 6.22 13.97 12.53
N ARG A 344 5.92 13.82 13.82
CA ARG A 344 5.08 14.76 14.58
C ARG A 344 5.70 16.15 14.74
N GLU A 345 7.02 16.25 14.63
CA GLU A 345 7.79 17.48 14.80
C GLU A 345 7.40 18.61 13.84
N HIS A 346 6.81 18.28 12.68
CA HIS A 346 6.49 19.27 11.66
C HIS A 346 5.05 19.79 11.73
N ALA A 347 4.14 19.09 12.42
CA ALA A 347 2.70 19.37 12.36
C ALA A 347 2.29 20.68 13.07
N ASP A 348 3.00 21.09 14.11
CA ASP A 348 2.66 22.27 14.94
C ASP A 348 3.67 23.42 14.75
N SER A 349 4.33 23.45 13.60
CA SER A 349 5.41 24.38 13.29
C SER A 349 4.96 25.52 12.36
N HIS A 350 5.80 26.56 12.23
CA HIS A 350 5.58 27.63 11.27
C HIS A 350 5.48 27.13 9.82
N PHE A 351 6.02 25.94 9.52
CA PHE A 351 5.93 25.29 8.21
C PHE A 351 4.48 25.03 7.77
N MET A 352 3.53 24.96 8.72
CA MET A 352 2.12 24.71 8.44
C MET A 352 1.27 25.99 8.33
N GLN A 353 1.86 27.18 8.41
CA GLN A 353 1.13 28.42 8.18
C GLN A 353 0.79 28.57 6.68
N SER A 354 -0.42 29.03 6.36
CA SER A 354 -0.88 29.12 4.97
C SER A 354 0.02 30.00 4.09
N GLU A 355 0.51 31.13 4.63
CA GLU A 355 1.42 32.02 3.91
C GLU A 355 2.77 31.34 3.64
N TRP A 356 3.28 30.56 4.61
CA TRP A 356 4.50 29.78 4.43
C TRP A 356 4.37 28.77 3.30
N ILE A 357 3.32 27.94 3.35
CA ILE A 357 3.02 26.92 2.34
C ILE A 357 2.87 27.57 0.96
N LEU A 358 2.09 28.65 0.88
CA LEU A 358 1.86 29.38 -0.38
C LEU A 358 3.18 29.84 -1.00
N ASN A 359 4.03 30.51 -0.23
CA ASN A 359 5.30 31.04 -0.73
C ASN A 359 6.25 29.92 -1.16
N HIS A 360 6.39 28.86 -0.36
CA HIS A 360 7.27 27.73 -0.66
C HIS A 360 6.85 26.95 -1.90
N VAL A 361 5.55 26.72 -2.04
CA VAL A 361 4.97 26.05 -3.21
C VAL A 361 5.15 26.89 -4.47
N ARG A 362 4.93 28.21 -4.37
CA ARG A 362 5.11 29.14 -5.50
C ARG A 362 6.56 29.17 -5.98
N ASP A 363 7.48 29.22 -5.03
CA ASP A 363 8.90 29.46 -5.30
C ASP A 363 9.68 28.15 -5.52
N GLY A 364 9.05 26.99 -5.26
CA GLY A 364 9.66 25.66 -5.45
C GLY A 364 10.69 25.31 -4.38
N ILE A 365 10.49 25.81 -3.16
CA ILE A 365 11.39 25.60 -2.02
C ILE A 365 10.81 24.48 -1.15
N ASP A 366 11.65 23.58 -0.60
CA ASP A 366 11.21 22.51 0.31
C ASP A 366 10.41 23.09 1.50
N LEU A 367 9.25 22.52 1.83
CA LEU A 367 8.38 23.02 2.91
C LEU A 367 9.09 23.12 4.26
N PHE A 368 10.13 22.31 4.47
CA PHE A 368 10.87 22.22 5.72
C PHE A 368 12.29 22.80 5.62
N GLU A 369 12.61 23.48 4.51
CA GLU A 369 13.92 24.09 4.21
C GLU A 369 15.11 23.16 4.43
N ARG A 370 14.94 21.86 4.14
CA ARG A 370 16.04 20.90 4.22
C ARG A 370 16.98 21.15 3.05
N GLY A 371 18.22 21.57 3.32
CA GLY A 371 19.19 21.93 2.29
C GLY A 371 19.59 20.80 1.32
N SER A 372 19.26 19.54 1.64
CA SER A 372 19.43 18.39 0.72
C SER A 372 18.32 18.28 -0.31
N GLU A 373 17.15 18.86 -0.04
CA GLU A 373 15.94 18.73 -0.83
C GLU A 373 15.89 19.86 -1.86
N VAL A 374 16.45 19.61 -3.04
CA VAL A 374 16.61 20.62 -4.09
C VAL A 374 15.86 20.19 -5.34
N TYR A 375 15.10 21.13 -5.92
CA TYR A 375 14.22 20.90 -7.05
C TYR A 375 14.58 21.77 -8.24
N ASP A 376 14.57 21.19 -9.42
CA ASP A 376 14.68 21.88 -10.69
C ASP A 376 13.28 22.13 -11.26
N TYR A 377 13.05 23.33 -11.77
CA TYR A 377 11.79 23.69 -12.42
C TYR A 377 11.79 23.31 -13.91
N ILE A 378 10.88 22.43 -14.28
CA ILE A 378 10.67 21.93 -15.64
C ILE A 378 9.34 22.48 -16.15
N LYS A 379 9.42 23.58 -16.89
CA LYS A 379 8.25 24.18 -17.54
C LYS A 379 7.64 23.21 -18.55
N ASP A 380 6.31 23.10 -18.56
CA ASP A 380 5.54 22.30 -19.52
C ASP A 380 5.97 20.82 -19.58
N ASN A 381 6.34 20.25 -18.43
CA ASN A 381 6.79 18.86 -18.33
C ASN A 381 5.77 17.90 -18.97
N LYS A 382 6.27 16.97 -19.79
CA LYS A 382 5.47 15.95 -20.49
C LYS A 382 5.59 14.56 -19.87
N ASP A 383 6.56 14.34 -18.99
CA ASP A 383 6.71 13.09 -18.24
C ASP A 383 5.85 13.15 -16.96
N VAL A 384 4.54 12.95 -17.16
CA VAL A 384 3.50 12.98 -16.12
C VAL A 384 2.55 11.80 -16.33
N PRO A 385 1.78 11.37 -15.31
CA PRO A 385 0.75 10.35 -15.50
C PRO A 385 -0.22 10.75 -16.61
N SER A 386 -0.54 9.80 -17.49
CA SER A 386 -1.42 10.05 -18.63
C SER A 386 -2.79 10.53 -18.18
N TYR A 387 -3.32 9.98 -17.08
CA TYR A 387 -4.59 10.37 -16.50
C TYR A 387 -4.62 11.83 -16.07
N VAL A 388 -3.51 12.35 -15.53
CA VAL A 388 -3.38 13.77 -15.17
C VAL A 388 -3.38 14.63 -16.44
N ALA A 389 -2.59 14.25 -17.45
CA ALA A 389 -2.50 14.98 -18.71
C ALA A 389 -3.83 15.05 -19.48
N THR A 390 -4.60 13.95 -19.52
CA THR A 390 -5.89 13.91 -20.22
C THR A 390 -7.02 14.62 -19.47
N HIS A 391 -6.84 14.87 -18.17
CA HIS A 391 -7.81 15.58 -17.33
C HIS A 391 -7.19 16.88 -16.79
N ALA A 392 -6.43 17.59 -17.64
CA ALA A 392 -5.67 18.77 -17.28
C ALA A 392 -6.52 19.87 -16.63
N ASP A 393 -7.76 20.07 -17.06
CA ASP A 393 -8.66 21.08 -16.46
C ASP A 393 -8.94 20.79 -14.97
N LYS A 394 -8.98 19.51 -14.59
CA LYS A 394 -9.24 19.06 -13.23
C LYS A 394 -7.99 19.06 -12.36
N PHE A 395 -6.86 18.64 -12.93
CA PHE A 395 -5.58 18.48 -12.25
C PHE A 395 -4.56 19.55 -12.64
N SER A 396 -5.02 20.74 -13.04
CA SER A 396 -4.19 21.84 -13.51
C SER A 396 -3.10 22.21 -12.52
N HIS A 397 -3.40 22.21 -11.23
CA HIS A 397 -2.46 22.45 -10.14
C HIS A 397 -1.25 21.48 -10.10
N GLN A 398 -1.35 20.29 -10.72
CA GLN A 398 -0.22 19.36 -10.85
C GLN A 398 0.59 19.55 -12.13
N LEU A 399 0.10 20.35 -13.08
CA LEU A 399 0.74 20.62 -14.38
C LEU A 399 1.27 22.05 -14.50
N HIS A 400 0.59 22.99 -13.86
CA HIS A 400 0.84 24.43 -13.93
C HIS A 400 0.59 25.06 -12.56
N ARG A 401 1.67 25.26 -11.80
CA ARG A 401 1.58 25.72 -10.40
C ARG A 401 2.12 27.12 -10.17
N LYS A 402 2.93 27.66 -11.08
CA LYS A 402 3.50 29.02 -10.99
C LYS A 402 2.50 30.14 -11.33
N ASP A 403 1.34 30.15 -10.68
CA ASP A 403 0.49 31.34 -10.63
C ASP A 403 1.12 32.39 -9.69
N LYS A 404 1.06 33.66 -10.10
CA LYS A 404 1.69 34.78 -9.38
C LYS A 404 1.11 34.99 -7.98
N TYR A 405 -0.19 34.76 -7.80
CA TYR A 405 -0.92 35.17 -6.60
C TYR A 405 -1.25 33.98 -5.71
N ASN A 406 -1.82 32.91 -6.27
CA ASN A 406 -2.34 31.80 -5.47
C ASN A 406 -1.56 30.49 -5.63
N ALA A 407 -0.49 30.46 -6.44
CA ALA A 407 0.30 29.26 -6.71
C ALA A 407 -0.55 28.04 -7.14
N GLY A 408 -1.67 28.28 -7.83
CA GLY A 408 -2.59 27.24 -8.28
C GLY A 408 -3.45 26.60 -7.18
N PHE A 409 -3.45 27.14 -5.96
CA PHE A 409 -4.33 26.68 -4.88
C PHE A 409 -5.77 27.15 -5.09
N LYS A 410 -6.73 26.22 -4.93
CA LYS A 410 -8.17 26.51 -5.07
C LYS A 410 -8.75 27.24 -3.84
N ASP A 411 -8.12 27.09 -2.67
CA ASP A 411 -8.52 27.72 -1.41
C ASP A 411 -7.83 29.06 -1.14
N VAL A 412 -7.12 29.61 -2.14
CA VAL A 412 -6.47 30.93 -2.08
C VAL A 412 -6.99 31.81 -3.22
N SER A 413 -7.35 33.06 -2.92
CA SER A 413 -7.87 33.99 -3.92
C SER A 413 -6.84 34.28 -5.03
N GLU A 414 -7.26 34.16 -6.29
CA GLU A 414 -6.43 34.40 -7.50
C GLU A 414 -5.88 35.82 -7.61
N LYS A 415 -6.48 36.81 -6.91
CA LYS A 415 -6.01 38.19 -6.92
C LYS A 415 -6.50 38.95 -5.67
N PRO A 416 -5.62 39.59 -4.90
CA PRO A 416 -6.04 40.45 -3.80
C PRO A 416 -6.92 41.61 -4.34
N PRO A 417 -7.97 42.03 -3.62
CA PRO A 417 -8.75 43.22 -4.00
C PRO A 417 -7.82 44.43 -4.16
N GLY A 418 -7.73 45.00 -5.37
CA GLY A 418 -6.91 46.19 -5.65
C GLY A 418 -5.52 45.96 -6.24
N ALA A 419 -5.10 44.70 -6.48
CA ALA A 419 -3.87 44.45 -7.24
C ALA A 419 -4.05 44.87 -8.71
N THR A 420 -3.12 45.66 -9.27
CA THR A 420 -3.08 45.98 -10.70
C THR A 420 -2.05 45.08 -11.38
N ASP A 421 -2.36 44.60 -12.58
CA ASP A 421 -1.42 43.84 -13.40
C ASP A 421 -0.40 44.85 -13.94
N LYS A 422 0.68 45.04 -13.21
CA LYS A 422 1.84 45.82 -13.67
C LYS A 422 2.76 44.97 -14.53
#